data_AF-A0A914YS15-F1
#
_entry.id   AF-A0A914YS15-F1
#
_cell.length_a   1.000
_cell.length_b   1.000
_cell.length_c   1.000
_cell.angle_alpha   90.00
_cell.angle_beta   90.00
_cell.angle_gamma   90.00
#
_symmetry.space_group_name_H-M   'P 1'
#
loop_
_entity.id
_entity.type
_entity.pdbx_description
1 polymer ?
#
loop_
_entity_poly.entity_id
_entity_poly.type
_entity_poly.pdbx_seq_one_letter_code
_entity_poly.pdbx_strand_id
1 'polypeptide(L)' 'MTPFVHMLNATMCATTRVLCAILENNQVEDGIIVPKALKEFMPEKYREKIPFVKPAPIDEENKKKKEKK' A
#
# COMPACT_ATOMS: atom_id res chain seq x y z
N MET A 1 -26.81 42.85 -9.68
CA MET A 1 -25.67 41.91 -9.73
C MET A 1 -26.23 40.50 -9.63
N THR A 2 -25.96 39.64 -10.60
CA THR A 2 -26.38 38.24 -10.55
C THR A 2 -25.47 37.50 -9.56
N PRO A 3 -26.00 36.85 -8.52
CA PRO A 3 -25.17 36.05 -7.62
C PRO A 3 -24.66 34.80 -8.35
N PHE A 4 -23.34 34.58 -8.33
CA PHE A 4 -22.72 33.37 -8.87
C PHE A 4 -22.39 32.38 -7.74
N VAL A 5 -22.48 31.09 -8.04
CA VAL A 5 -22.14 30.03 -7.08
C VAL A 5 -20.62 29.93 -6.88
N HIS A 6 -20.21 29.54 -5.66
CA HIS A 6 -18.84 29.13 -5.39
C HIS A 6 -18.67 27.64 -5.72
N MET A 7 -17.65 27.30 -6.50
CA MET A 7 -17.29 25.92 -6.80
C MET A 7 -16.25 25.42 -5.80
N LEU A 8 -16.45 24.22 -5.26
CA LEU A 8 -15.49 23.51 -4.40
C LEU A 8 -15.10 22.19 -5.06
N ASN A 9 -13.85 21.77 -4.89
CA ASN A 9 -13.34 20.47 -5.32
C ASN A 9 -12.37 19.89 -4.29
N ALA A 10 -12.36 18.57 -4.17
CA ALA A 10 -11.42 17.84 -3.32
C ALA A 10 -11.15 16.44 -3.89
N THR A 11 -9.95 15.92 -3.67
CA THR A 11 -9.60 14.54 -4.05
C THR A 11 -9.88 13.61 -2.87
N MET A 12 -10.87 12.72 -3.04
CA MET A 12 -11.19 11.72 -2.01
C MET A 12 -10.08 10.68 -1.84
N CYS A 13 -9.54 10.13 -2.93
CA CYS A 13 -8.53 9.08 -2.88
C CYS A 13 -7.58 9.16 -4.08
N ALA A 14 -6.29 9.36 -3.81
CA ALA A 14 -5.22 9.18 -4.79
C ALA A 14 -4.67 7.75 -4.64
N THR A 15 -5.17 6.82 -5.44
CA THR A 15 -5.00 5.37 -5.26
C THR A 15 -3.58 4.92 -4.99
N THR A 16 -2.60 5.38 -5.79
CA THR A 16 -1.18 4.99 -5.63
C THR A 16 -0.56 5.52 -4.34
N ARG A 17 -0.92 6.73 -3.91
CA ARG A 17 -0.42 7.31 -2.65
C ARG A 17 -1.04 6.64 -1.44
N VAL A 18 -2.36 6.38 -1.50
CA VAL A 18 -3.08 5.67 -0.45
C VAL A 18 -2.58 4.23 -0.34
N LEU A 19 -2.24 3.59 -1.48
CA LEU A 19 -1.62 2.26 -1.47
C LEU A 19 -0.29 2.29 -0.70
N CYS A 20 0.63 3.21 -1.00
CA CYS A 20 1.89 3.32 -0.24
C CYS A 20 1.64 3.47 1.27
N ALA A 21 0.73 4.36 1.66
CA ALA A 21 0.37 4.53 3.06
C ALA A 21 -0.21 3.26 3.70
N ILE A 22 -1.03 2.50 2.96
CA ILE A 22 -1.57 1.22 3.45
C ILE A 22 -0.43 0.21 3.66
N LEU A 23 0.48 0.07 2.68
CA LEU A 23 1.58 -0.89 2.73
C LEU A 23 2.49 -0.59 3.94
N GLU A 24 2.85 0.66 4.17
CA GLU A 24 3.71 1.08 5.28
C GLU A 24 3.04 0.89 6.66
N ASN A 25 1.77 1.28 6.80
CA ASN A 25 1.09 1.24 8.10
C ASN A 25 0.58 -0.15 8.49
N ASN A 26 0.44 -1.08 7.55
CA ASN A 26 -0.11 -2.42 7.80
C ASN A 26 0.91 -3.55 7.58
N GLN A 27 2.19 -3.23 7.41
CA GLN A 27 3.27 -4.21 7.27
C GLN A 27 3.49 -4.98 8.58
N VAL A 28 3.64 -6.30 8.46
CA VAL A 28 4.04 -7.24 9.51
C VAL A 28 5.17 -8.14 8.98
N GLU A 29 5.76 -8.99 9.83
CA GLU A 29 6.97 -9.77 9.49
C GLU A 29 6.81 -10.63 8.22
N ASP A 30 5.65 -11.24 8.02
CA ASP A 30 5.34 -12.20 6.95
C ASP A 30 4.36 -11.66 5.89
N GLY A 31 4.03 -10.36 5.91
CA GLY A 31 3.17 -9.75 4.88
C GLY A 31 2.54 -8.42 5.27
N ILE A 32 1.37 -8.14 4.71
CA ILE A 32 0.63 -6.89 4.90
C ILE A 32 -0.82 -7.22 5.28
N ILE A 33 -1.27 -6.69 6.41
CA ILE A 33 -2.66 -6.87 6.87
C ILE A 33 -3.59 -6.03 6.02
N VAL A 34 -4.73 -6.61 5.61
CA VAL A 34 -5.72 -5.90 4.80
C VAL A 34 -6.60 -5.04 5.73
N PRO A 35 -6.72 -3.72 5.48
CA PRO A 35 -7.59 -2.85 6.28
C PRO A 35 -9.04 -3.33 6.28
N LYS A 36 -9.72 -3.23 7.43
CA LYS A 36 -11.09 -3.75 7.63
C LYS A 36 -12.07 -3.31 6.52
N ALA A 37 -12.00 -2.03 6.11
CA ALA A 37 -12.87 -1.46 5.09
C ALA A 37 -12.59 -1.98 3.66
N LEU A 38 -11.44 -2.62 3.42
CA LEU A 38 -11.09 -3.16 2.10
C LEU A 38 -11.37 -4.66 1.99
N LYS A 39 -11.58 -5.37 3.11
CA LYS A 39 -11.71 -6.83 3.15
C LYS A 39 -12.83 -7.39 2.29
N GLU A 40 -13.98 -6.72 2.26
CA GLU A 40 -15.14 -7.16 1.47
C GLU A 40 -14.88 -7.09 -0.05
N PHE A 41 -13.98 -6.19 -0.48
CA PHE A 41 -13.61 -6.01 -1.88
C PHE A 41 -12.41 -6.87 -2.30
N MET A 42 -11.78 -7.57 -1.36
CA MET A 42 -10.62 -8.42 -1.62
C MET A 42 -11.04 -9.87 -1.95
N PRO A 43 -10.32 -10.55 -2.87
CA PRO A 43 -10.49 -11.98 -3.12
C PRO A 43 -10.30 -12.80 -1.85
N GLU A 44 -10.99 -13.95 -1.72
CA GLU A 44 -10.96 -14.78 -0.51
C GLU A 44 -9.55 -15.10 -0.01
N LYS A 45 -8.64 -15.42 -0.93
CA LYS A 45 -7.23 -15.71 -0.62
C LYS A 45 -6.48 -14.56 0.06
N TYR A 46 -6.85 -13.32 -0.22
CA TYR A 46 -6.16 -12.11 0.27
C TYR A 46 -7.07 -11.25 1.13
N ARG A 47 -8.16 -11.81 1.67
CA ARG A 47 -9.14 -11.06 2.46
C ARG A 47 -8.58 -10.59 3.80
N GLU A 48 -7.68 -11.37 4.39
CA GLU A 48 -7.07 -11.06 5.68
C GLU A 48 -5.65 -10.49 5.57
N LYS A 49 -4.85 -11.05 4.64
CA LYS A 49 -3.42 -10.74 4.55
C LYS A 49 -2.87 -10.95 3.15
N ILE A 50 -1.93 -10.10 2.76
CA ILE A 50 -1.13 -10.21 1.55
C ILE A 50 0.28 -10.69 1.97
N PRO A 51 0.65 -11.96 1.73
CA PRO A 51 1.94 -12.49 2.16
C PRO A 51 3.10 -11.97 1.29
N PHE A 52 4.30 -11.85 1.89
CA PHE A 52 5.50 -11.54 1.12
C PHE A 52 5.95 -12.76 0.30
N VAL A 53 6.10 -12.57 -1.02
CA VAL A 53 6.50 -13.62 -1.96
C VAL A 53 7.93 -13.47 -2.46
N LYS A 54 8.58 -12.34 -2.17
CA LYS A 54 9.94 -12.01 -2.57
C LYS A 54 10.70 -11.44 -1.36
N PRO A 55 12.01 -11.71 -1.25
CA PRO A 55 12.85 -11.07 -0.25
C PRO A 55 12.94 -9.56 -0.50
N ALA A 56 13.30 -8.79 0.53
CA ALA A 56 13.47 -7.36 0.37
C ALA A 56 14.65 -7.08 -0.59
N PRO A 57 14.51 -6.13 -1.54
CA PRO A 57 15.59 -5.78 -2.47
C PRO A 57 16.91 -5.41 -1.77
N ILE A 58 16.82 -4.79 -0.60
CA ILE A 58 17.96 -4.39 0.22
C ILE A 58 18.77 -5.62 0.67
N ASP A 59 18.09 -6.71 1.03
CA ASP A 59 18.75 -7.95 1.46
C ASP A 59 19.47 -8.63 0.31
N GLU A 60 18.89 -8.59 -0.89
CA GLU A 60 19.55 -9.10 -2.11
C GLU A 60 20.78 -8.28 -2.49
N GLU A 61 20.71 -6.95 -2.40
CA GLU A 61 21.86 -6.08 -2.66
C GLU A 61 22.98 -6.28 -1.65
N ASN A 62 22.64 -6.45 -0.37
CA ASN A 62 23.62 -6.71 0.69
C ASN A 62 24.32 -8.05 0.50
N LYS A 63 23.60 -9.09 0.02
CA LYS A 63 24.19 -10.40 -0.29
C LYS A 63 25.18 -10.30 -1.47
N LYS A 64 24.80 -9.61 -2.55
CA LYS A 64 25.68 -9.36 -3.71
C LYS A 64 26.93 -8.55 -3.37
N LYS A 65 26.85 -7.63 -2.40
CA LYS A 65 28.01 -6.85 -1.92
C LYS A 65 28.97 -7.70 -1.07
N LYS A 66 28.46 -8.68 -0.30
CA LYS A 66 29.29 -9.61 0.49
C LYS A 66 30.03 -10.62 -0.37
N GLU A 67 29.45 -11.08 -1.48
CA GLU A 67 30.08 -12.03 -2.42
C GLU A 67 31.16 -11.39 -3.32
N LYS A 68 31.23 -10.05 -3.37
CA LYS A 68 32.23 -9.29 -4.13
C LYS A 68 33.42 -8.80 -3.29
N LYS A 69 33.47 -9.14 -2.00
CA LYS A 69 34.62 -8.92 -1.11
C LYS A 69 35.29 -10.25 -0.82
#